data_AF-A0A1F5APK7-F1
#
_entry.id   AF-A0A1F5APK7-F1
#
_cell.length_a   1.000
_cell.length_b   1.000
_cell.length_c   1.000
_cell.angle_alpha   90.00
_cell.angle_beta   90.00
_cell.angle_gamma   90.00
#
_symmetry.space_group_name_H-M   'P 1'
#
loop_
_entity.id
_entity.type
_entity.pdbx_description
1 polymer ?
#
loop_
_entity_poly.entity_id
_entity_poly.type
_entity_poly.pdbx_seq_one_letter_code
_entity_poly.pdbx_strand_id
1 'polypeptide(L)'
;MKTNKDALIVTAVQGVVSPTDGADYSTSYDGKPVQGLGMGSINYTVSIGDSTYGWAGSDHVEPDVTIQGEDTPSPWEAALASLACIGNEAVVISGEAAGAKGIYLGRHAGSDDKVWFPKETKEKLALGDKVQIKAKGVGLKIRGFEDVRVNKASPELLENMGITVEDGQLVVPVVMEIPGHLMGSGLGFPFIEALDYDIQTTCPEIVEEYGMKKLRLGDVVAIRDAYDVYGPGRYEGAVTIGTVIHGFSNFSGHGPGINVVLSALPGKIKTRIDPNANTAYFLGIKTKPQ
;
A
#
# COMPACT_ATOMS: atom_id res chain seq x y z
N MET A 1 -19.17 -10.74 6.50
CA MET A 1 -18.48 -10.34 7.75
C MET A 1 -19.14 -9.10 8.31
N LYS A 2 -19.37 -8.97 9.64
CA LYS A 2 -19.99 -7.77 10.24
C LYS A 2 -18.91 -6.84 10.79
N THR A 3 -19.06 -5.53 10.59
CA THR A 3 -18.12 -4.51 11.07
C THR A 3 -18.83 -3.42 11.87
N ASN A 4 -18.08 -2.44 12.39
CA ASN A 4 -18.62 -1.20 12.95
C ASN A 4 -18.67 -0.04 11.94
N LYS A 5 -18.69 -0.31 10.63
CA LYS A 5 -18.54 0.72 9.59
C LYS A 5 -19.52 1.89 9.69
N ASP A 6 -20.74 1.65 10.14
CA ASP A 6 -21.80 2.67 10.24
C ASP A 6 -21.55 3.66 11.38
N ALA A 7 -20.65 3.34 12.30
CA ALA A 7 -20.24 4.21 13.40
C ALA A 7 -18.95 5.00 13.09
N LEU A 8 -18.33 4.79 11.92
CA LEU A 8 -17.11 5.48 11.54
C LEU A 8 -17.40 6.93 11.16
N ILE A 9 -16.50 7.81 11.56
CA ILE A 9 -16.49 9.19 11.08
C ILE A 9 -15.93 9.20 9.66
N VAL A 10 -16.53 10.03 8.80
CA VAL A 10 -15.99 10.39 7.50
C VAL A 10 -15.55 11.84 7.59
N THR A 11 -14.29 12.11 7.26
CA THR A 11 -13.73 13.47 7.26
C THR A 11 -12.95 13.74 5.98
N ALA A 12 -12.75 15.01 5.66
CA ALA A 12 -11.90 15.40 4.56
C ALA A 12 -10.44 15.48 5.02
N VAL A 13 -9.55 14.89 4.24
CA VAL A 13 -8.11 15.21 4.25
C VAL A 13 -7.70 15.56 2.82
N GLN A 14 -6.59 16.27 2.66
CA GLN A 14 -6.19 16.82 1.37
C GLN A 14 -4.71 16.57 1.12
N GLY A 15 -4.37 16.33 -0.13
CA GLY A 15 -2.99 16.42 -0.63
C GLY A 15 -2.90 17.25 -1.90
N VAL A 16 -1.67 17.50 -2.32
CA VAL A 16 -1.30 18.21 -3.54
C VAL A 16 -0.50 17.25 -4.42
N VAL A 17 -0.77 17.22 -5.72
CA VAL A 17 -0.01 16.44 -6.69
C VAL A 17 1.43 16.96 -6.71
N SER A 18 2.35 16.17 -6.17
CA SER A 18 3.73 16.60 -5.95
C SER A 18 4.67 16.08 -7.04
N PRO A 19 5.71 16.83 -7.41
CA PRO A 19 6.73 16.37 -8.35
C PRO A 19 7.49 15.14 -7.83
N THR A 20 8.21 14.48 -8.73
CA THR A 20 9.32 13.59 -8.35
C THR A 20 10.55 14.44 -8.02
N ASP A 21 11.40 13.94 -7.14
CA ASP A 21 12.74 14.49 -7.00
C ASP A 21 13.62 14.08 -8.19
N GLY A 22 14.47 14.99 -8.64
CA GLY A 22 15.52 14.70 -9.61
C GLY A 22 16.74 14.16 -8.91
N ALA A 23 16.85 12.84 -8.77
CA ALA A 23 17.97 12.22 -8.09
C ALA A 23 19.25 12.20 -8.96
N ASP A 24 20.40 12.49 -8.33
CA ASP A 24 21.71 12.01 -8.78
C ASP A 24 21.80 10.48 -8.51
N TYR A 25 22.98 9.87 -8.58
CA TYR A 25 23.13 8.46 -8.25
C TYR A 25 22.89 8.16 -6.77
N SER A 26 22.19 7.06 -6.50
CA SER A 26 22.12 6.37 -5.21
C SER A 26 22.93 5.08 -5.23
N THR A 27 23.42 4.62 -4.07
CA THR A 27 24.23 3.40 -3.98
C THR A 27 23.34 2.16 -3.86
N SER A 28 23.45 1.25 -4.83
CA SER A 28 22.81 -0.07 -4.78
C SER A 28 23.47 -1.02 -3.78
N TYR A 29 22.80 -2.14 -3.49
CA TYR A 29 23.25 -3.11 -2.51
C TYR A 29 24.60 -3.76 -2.84
N ASP A 30 24.99 -3.78 -4.12
CA ASP A 30 26.27 -4.30 -4.60
C ASP A 30 27.33 -3.20 -4.81
N GLY A 31 27.06 -1.98 -4.31
CA GLY A 31 27.99 -0.86 -4.30
C GLY A 31 28.08 -0.08 -5.62
N LYS A 32 27.13 -0.28 -6.54
CA LYS A 32 27.09 0.45 -7.82
C LYS A 32 26.20 1.69 -7.75
N PRO A 33 26.54 2.78 -8.45
CA PRO A 33 25.66 3.92 -8.60
C PRO A 33 24.45 3.57 -9.47
N VAL A 34 23.24 3.93 -9.00
CA VAL A 34 21.97 3.76 -9.69
C VAL A 34 21.24 5.10 -9.74
N GLN A 35 20.92 5.55 -10.95
CA GLN A 35 20.00 6.66 -11.15
C GLN A 35 18.63 6.05 -11.43
N GLY A 36 17.82 5.94 -10.38
CA GLY A 36 16.50 5.34 -10.44
C GLY A 36 15.40 6.37 -10.67
N LEU A 37 14.42 6.04 -11.51
CA LEU A 37 13.14 6.73 -11.57
C LEU A 37 12.03 5.81 -11.05
N GLY A 38 11.15 6.32 -10.20
CA GLY A 38 10.00 5.51 -9.76
C GLY A 38 9.11 6.16 -8.71
N MET A 39 9.67 6.97 -7.82
CA MET A 39 8.94 7.65 -6.75
C MET A 39 8.34 8.98 -7.19
N GLY A 40 7.25 9.40 -6.55
CA GLY A 40 6.67 10.72 -6.75
C GLY A 40 5.95 10.94 -8.09
N SER A 41 5.42 12.15 -8.28
CA SER A 41 4.83 12.62 -9.54
C SER A 41 3.59 11.87 -10.03
N ILE A 42 3.20 12.17 -11.27
CA ILE A 42 2.17 11.47 -12.04
C ILE A 42 2.86 10.38 -12.88
N ASN A 43 2.55 9.12 -12.58
CA ASN A 43 2.98 7.99 -13.39
C ASN A 43 1.94 7.68 -14.49
N TYR A 44 2.34 7.96 -15.73
CA TYR A 44 1.51 7.76 -16.92
C TYR A 44 1.55 6.32 -17.46
N THR A 45 2.54 5.53 -17.05
CA THR A 45 2.81 4.20 -17.63
C THR A 45 2.45 3.07 -16.67
N VAL A 46 2.72 3.24 -15.38
CA VAL A 46 2.50 2.23 -14.35
C VAL A 46 1.27 2.57 -13.54
N SER A 47 0.42 1.58 -13.32
CA SER A 47 -0.81 1.69 -12.55
C SER A 47 -0.95 0.51 -11.60
N ILE A 48 -1.81 0.63 -10.60
CA ILE A 48 -2.15 -0.46 -9.68
C ILE A 48 -2.52 -1.74 -10.46
N GLY A 49 -2.03 -2.89 -10.01
CA GLY A 49 -2.16 -4.19 -10.67
C GLY A 49 -1.07 -4.51 -11.70
N ASP A 50 -0.18 -3.58 -12.03
CA ASP A 50 1.00 -3.85 -12.86
C ASP A 50 2.13 -4.47 -12.03
N SER A 51 3.14 -5.04 -12.70
CA SER A 51 4.29 -5.70 -12.07
C SER A 51 5.10 -4.76 -11.17
N THR A 52 5.58 -5.25 -10.03
CA THR A 52 6.56 -4.54 -9.19
C THR A 52 7.98 -4.53 -9.78
N TYR A 53 8.22 -5.36 -10.80
CA TYR A 53 9.53 -5.65 -11.36
C TYR A 53 9.57 -5.45 -12.89
N GLY A 54 10.77 -5.23 -13.43
CA GLY A 54 11.04 -5.25 -14.88
C GLY A 54 11.05 -3.88 -15.55
N TRP A 55 10.98 -2.80 -14.78
CA TRP A 55 11.06 -1.43 -15.28
C TRP A 55 12.52 -1.02 -15.49
N ALA A 56 12.81 -0.36 -16.61
CA ALA A 56 14.17 0.00 -16.98
C ALA A 56 14.66 1.23 -16.20
N GLY A 57 15.85 1.14 -15.59
CA GLY A 57 16.47 2.27 -14.88
C GLY A 57 15.61 2.79 -13.71
N SER A 58 14.91 1.88 -13.03
CA SER A 58 13.92 2.23 -12.02
C SER A 58 14.30 1.81 -10.61
N ASP A 59 13.77 2.50 -9.62
CA ASP A 59 13.83 2.12 -8.21
C ASP A 59 12.55 2.58 -7.51
N HIS A 60 11.99 1.77 -6.59
CA HIS A 60 10.75 2.08 -5.86
C HIS A 60 9.62 2.56 -6.79
N VAL A 61 9.35 1.84 -7.89
CA VAL A 61 8.32 2.28 -8.86
C VAL A 61 6.95 2.37 -8.21
N GLU A 62 6.36 3.55 -8.21
CA GLU A 62 5.04 3.79 -7.65
C GLU A 62 3.95 3.91 -8.74
N PRO A 63 2.74 3.42 -8.47
CA PRO A 63 1.63 3.48 -9.42
C PRO A 63 0.95 4.85 -9.44
N ASP A 64 0.41 5.23 -10.60
CA ASP A 64 -0.55 6.33 -10.71
C ASP A 64 -0.03 7.67 -10.12
N VAL A 65 -0.82 8.37 -9.29
CA VAL A 65 -0.53 9.76 -8.91
C VAL A 65 -0.04 9.84 -7.46
N THR A 66 1.11 10.48 -7.23
CA THR A 66 1.53 10.91 -5.89
C THR A 66 0.85 12.21 -5.49
N ILE A 67 0.30 12.23 -4.28
CA ILE A 67 -0.08 13.45 -3.59
C ILE A 67 0.66 13.53 -2.24
N GLN A 68 0.90 14.73 -1.75
CA GLN A 68 1.51 14.96 -0.44
C GLN A 68 0.65 15.91 0.39
N GLY A 69 0.54 15.65 1.70
CA GLY A 69 -0.12 16.55 2.62
C GLY A 69 0.75 17.78 2.93
N GLU A 70 0.12 18.95 3.02
CA GLU A 70 0.79 20.24 3.28
C GLU A 70 0.23 20.95 4.53
N ASP A 71 -0.62 20.29 5.33
CA ASP A 71 -1.13 20.84 6.59
C ASP A 71 -0.07 20.89 7.71
N THR A 72 1.07 20.23 7.50
CA THR A 72 2.26 20.25 8.35
C THR A 72 3.52 20.49 7.53
N PRO A 73 4.64 20.97 8.12
CA PRO A 73 5.90 21.15 7.39
C PRO A 73 6.48 19.86 6.81
N SER A 74 6.20 18.72 7.45
CA SER A 74 6.59 17.40 6.97
C SER A 74 5.36 16.63 6.48
N PRO A 75 5.33 16.14 5.23
CA PRO A 75 4.25 15.27 4.74
C PRO A 75 4.07 13.98 5.55
N TRP A 76 5.07 13.61 6.35
CA TRP A 76 4.97 12.50 7.30
C TRP A 76 3.92 12.74 8.39
N GLU A 77 3.81 13.98 8.85
CA GLU A 77 2.99 14.37 9.99
C GLU A 77 1.59 14.84 9.58
N ALA A 78 1.35 14.94 8.27
CA ALA A 78 0.11 15.42 7.70
C ALA A 78 -1.08 14.52 8.05
N ALA A 79 -2.28 15.11 8.15
CA ALA A 79 -3.51 14.35 8.36
C ALA A 79 -3.73 13.30 7.27
N LEU A 80 -3.31 13.57 6.04
CA LEU A 80 -3.38 12.64 4.92
C LEU A 80 -2.65 11.31 5.23
N ALA A 81 -1.42 11.39 5.74
CA ALA A 81 -0.57 10.23 6.04
C ALA A 81 -1.25 9.28 7.03
N SER A 82 -1.94 9.83 8.03
CA SER A 82 -2.54 9.06 9.13
C SER A 82 -3.98 8.62 8.89
N LEU A 83 -4.79 9.44 8.19
CA LEU A 83 -6.24 9.26 8.17
C LEU A 83 -6.77 8.66 6.87
N ALA A 84 -6.09 8.87 5.74
CA ALA A 84 -6.51 8.25 4.48
C ALA A 84 -6.30 6.73 4.53
N CYS A 85 -7.30 5.99 4.07
CA CYS A 85 -7.30 4.54 4.06
C CYS A 85 -7.47 4.02 2.62
N ILE A 86 -6.84 2.89 2.32
CA ILE A 86 -6.89 2.23 1.01
C ILE A 86 -8.35 1.95 0.64
N GLY A 87 -8.75 2.41 -0.55
CA GLY A 87 -10.12 2.36 -1.05
C GLY A 87 -10.97 3.60 -0.75
N ASN A 88 -10.45 4.63 -0.08
CA ASN A 88 -11.19 5.88 0.10
C ASN A 88 -11.39 6.63 -1.22
N GLU A 89 -12.55 7.29 -1.37
CA GLU A 89 -12.85 8.14 -2.52
C GLU A 89 -11.91 9.36 -2.53
N ALA A 90 -11.27 9.59 -3.67
CA ALA A 90 -10.48 10.78 -3.96
C ALA A 90 -11.21 11.65 -4.99
N VAL A 91 -11.12 12.97 -4.86
CA VAL A 91 -11.69 13.93 -5.81
C VAL A 91 -10.69 15.03 -6.09
N VAL A 92 -10.41 15.28 -7.37
CA VAL A 92 -9.61 16.44 -7.78
C VAL A 92 -10.47 17.70 -7.57
N ILE A 93 -9.93 18.71 -6.88
CA ILE A 93 -10.69 19.92 -6.49
C ILE A 93 -10.11 21.21 -7.10
N SER A 94 -9.09 21.10 -7.97
CA SER A 94 -8.50 22.21 -8.72
C SER A 94 -8.08 21.78 -10.13
N GLY A 95 -7.60 22.73 -10.93
CA GLY A 95 -7.02 22.45 -12.24
C GLY A 95 -8.04 21.99 -13.28
N GLU A 96 -7.53 21.53 -14.43
CA GLU A 96 -8.35 21.07 -15.55
C GLU A 96 -9.12 19.78 -15.23
N ALA A 97 -8.58 18.96 -14.32
CA ALA A 97 -9.17 17.70 -13.89
C ALA A 97 -10.20 17.86 -12.74
N ALA A 98 -10.55 19.07 -12.32
CA ALA A 98 -11.48 19.31 -11.21
C ALA A 98 -12.81 18.54 -11.36
N GLY A 99 -13.24 17.90 -10.28
CA GLY A 99 -14.42 17.04 -10.23
C GLY A 99 -14.18 15.58 -10.62
N ALA A 100 -13.01 15.24 -11.17
CA ALA A 100 -12.66 13.86 -11.46
C ALA A 100 -12.52 13.05 -10.16
N LYS A 101 -13.00 11.80 -10.21
CA LYS A 101 -12.98 10.87 -9.09
C LYS A 101 -11.84 9.86 -9.24
N GLY A 102 -11.27 9.49 -8.11
CA GLY A 102 -10.21 8.50 -7.98
C GLY A 102 -10.35 7.70 -6.69
N ILE A 103 -9.33 6.90 -6.41
CA ILE A 103 -9.30 6.01 -5.25
C ILE A 103 -7.92 6.08 -4.59
N TYR A 104 -7.87 6.33 -3.28
CA TYR A 104 -6.64 6.26 -2.51
C TYR A 104 -6.12 4.82 -2.43
N LEU A 105 -4.87 4.61 -2.81
CA LEU A 105 -4.25 3.29 -2.98
C LEU A 105 -3.38 2.87 -1.80
N GLY A 106 -2.86 3.82 -1.03
CA GLY A 106 -1.89 3.55 0.01
C GLY A 106 -0.83 4.64 0.10
N ARG A 107 0.22 4.36 0.86
CA ARG A 107 1.32 5.28 1.13
C ARG A 107 2.64 4.56 0.98
N HIS A 108 3.56 5.16 0.23
CA HIS A 108 4.98 4.94 0.41
C HIS A 108 5.49 5.96 1.45
N ALA A 109 6.03 5.44 2.54
CA ALA A 109 6.43 6.18 3.72
C ALA A 109 7.46 7.27 3.38
N GLY A 110 7.49 8.32 4.19
CA GLY A 110 8.21 9.55 3.88
C GLY A 110 7.18 10.62 3.56
N SER A 111 6.63 10.52 2.35
CA SER A 111 5.78 11.56 1.79
C SER A 111 4.71 11.10 0.83
N ASP A 112 4.82 9.93 0.21
CA ASP A 112 4.17 9.67 -1.08
C ASP A 112 2.88 8.88 -0.93
N ASP A 113 1.76 9.60 -0.84
CA ASP A 113 0.43 9.00 -0.86
C ASP A 113 -0.04 8.78 -2.30
N LYS A 114 -0.51 7.57 -2.61
CA LYS A 114 -0.84 7.17 -3.98
C LYS A 114 -2.35 7.22 -4.22
N VAL A 115 -2.75 7.75 -5.36
CA VAL A 115 -4.14 7.84 -5.79
C VAL A 115 -4.27 7.35 -7.23
N TRP A 116 -5.18 6.41 -7.44
CA TRP A 116 -5.59 6.00 -8.77
C TRP A 116 -6.59 6.99 -9.35
N PHE A 117 -6.39 7.35 -10.61
CA PHE A 117 -7.36 8.06 -11.42
C PHE A 117 -7.48 7.38 -12.80
N PRO A 118 -8.64 7.51 -13.47
CA PRO A 118 -8.78 7.12 -14.87
C PRO A 118 -7.69 7.75 -15.74
N LYS A 119 -7.30 7.07 -16.82
CA LYS A 119 -6.21 7.52 -17.68
C LYS A 119 -6.44 8.94 -18.22
N GLU A 120 -7.65 9.22 -18.68
CA GLU A 120 -8.06 10.53 -19.19
C GLU A 120 -8.00 11.64 -18.14
N THR A 121 -8.08 11.29 -16.85
CA THR A 121 -7.87 12.23 -15.75
C THR A 121 -6.38 12.48 -15.54
N LYS A 122 -5.53 11.44 -15.59
CA LYS A 122 -4.08 11.60 -15.43
C LYS A 122 -3.48 12.54 -16.48
N GLU A 123 -3.95 12.47 -17.73
CA GLU A 123 -3.51 13.38 -18.81
C GLU A 123 -3.89 14.86 -18.59
N LYS A 124 -4.84 15.15 -17.70
CA LYS A 124 -5.32 16.50 -17.36
C LYS A 124 -4.81 17.01 -16.02
N LEU A 125 -4.23 16.15 -15.21
CA LEU A 125 -3.66 16.53 -13.92
C LEU A 125 -2.36 17.29 -14.14
N ALA A 126 -2.19 18.35 -13.36
CA ALA A 126 -0.93 19.07 -13.26
C ALA A 126 -0.30 18.90 -11.89
N LEU A 127 1.01 19.06 -11.81
CA LEU A 127 1.70 19.25 -10.53
C LEU A 127 1.12 20.50 -9.84
N GLY A 128 0.87 20.40 -8.54
CA GLY A 128 0.20 21.44 -7.76
C GLY A 128 -1.32 21.30 -7.70
N ASP A 129 -1.94 20.38 -8.45
CA ASP A 129 -3.37 20.14 -8.33
C ASP A 129 -3.73 19.54 -6.97
N LYS A 130 -4.84 19.99 -6.40
CA LYS A 130 -5.32 19.57 -5.10
C LYS A 130 -6.27 18.38 -5.23
N VAL A 131 -6.06 17.38 -4.38
CA VAL A 131 -6.89 16.19 -4.29
C VAL A 131 -7.42 16.08 -2.87
N GLN A 132 -8.75 16.02 -2.74
CA GLN A 132 -9.42 15.78 -1.46
C GLN A 132 -9.78 14.30 -1.34
N ILE A 133 -9.45 13.70 -0.20
CA ILE A 133 -9.81 12.32 0.17
C ILE A 133 -10.93 12.37 1.20
N LYS A 134 -11.99 11.58 0.97
CA LYS A 134 -13.01 11.30 1.99
C LYS A 134 -12.51 10.18 2.90
N ALA A 135 -11.68 10.55 3.88
CA ALA A 135 -11.07 9.63 4.82
C ALA A 135 -12.13 8.88 5.64
N LYS A 136 -12.09 7.55 5.59
CA LYS A 136 -12.98 6.64 6.33
C LYS A 136 -12.30 5.28 6.50
N GLY A 137 -12.06 4.86 7.74
CA GLY A 137 -11.44 3.56 8.04
C GLY A 137 -10.74 3.52 9.39
N VAL A 138 -10.27 4.67 9.89
CA VAL A 138 -9.71 4.77 11.25
C VAL A 138 -10.74 4.31 12.28
N GLY A 139 -10.36 3.31 13.09
CA GLY A 139 -11.24 2.70 14.09
C GLY A 139 -12.15 1.59 13.57
N LEU A 140 -12.00 1.17 12.30
CA LEU A 140 -12.70 0.00 11.75
C LEU A 140 -12.33 -1.26 12.54
N LYS A 141 -13.36 -2.04 12.88
CA LYS A 141 -13.26 -3.30 13.63
C LYS A 141 -14.15 -4.34 12.98
N ILE A 142 -13.65 -5.57 12.97
CA ILE A 142 -14.42 -6.77 12.61
C ILE A 142 -15.09 -7.29 13.89
N ARG A 143 -16.43 -7.34 13.90
CA ARG A 143 -17.17 -7.79 15.09
C ARG A 143 -16.94 -9.28 15.33
N GLY A 144 -16.56 -9.64 16.55
CA GLY A 144 -16.18 -11.00 16.94
C GLY A 144 -14.70 -11.36 16.68
N PHE A 145 -13.92 -10.42 16.16
CA PHE A 145 -12.49 -10.54 15.89
C PHE A 145 -11.77 -9.26 16.35
N GLU A 146 -12.12 -8.76 17.53
CA GLU A 146 -11.59 -7.50 18.07
C GLU A 146 -10.08 -7.54 18.37
N ASP A 147 -9.50 -8.73 18.43
CA ASP A 147 -8.07 -9.00 18.54
C ASP A 147 -7.33 -9.01 17.20
N VAL A 148 -8.05 -8.96 16.08
CA VAL A 148 -7.48 -8.67 14.76
C VAL A 148 -7.55 -7.17 14.53
N ARG A 149 -6.39 -6.52 14.44
CA ARG A 149 -6.31 -5.10 14.11
C ARG A 149 -6.56 -4.91 12.62
N VAL A 150 -7.41 -3.94 12.27
CA VAL A 150 -7.56 -3.42 10.89
C VAL A 150 -6.82 -2.09 10.79
N ASN A 151 -5.80 -2.02 9.94
CA ASN A 151 -5.02 -0.80 9.69
C ASN A 151 -5.28 -0.32 8.25
N LYS A 152 -5.22 0.99 8.02
CA LYS A 152 -5.24 1.61 6.67
C LYS A 152 -6.24 1.09 5.64
N ALA A 153 -7.36 0.48 6.04
CA ALA A 153 -8.35 -0.08 5.12
C ALA A 153 -9.71 0.60 5.26
N SER A 154 -10.27 0.99 4.11
CA SER A 154 -11.67 1.39 4.03
C SER A 154 -12.59 0.20 4.31
N PRO A 155 -13.82 0.44 4.82
CA PRO A 155 -14.83 -0.61 4.90
C PRO A 155 -15.08 -1.31 3.55
N GLU A 156 -15.07 -0.55 2.47
CA GLU A 156 -15.32 -1.02 1.11
C GLU A 156 -14.22 -2.00 0.65
N LEU A 157 -12.94 -1.68 0.90
CA LEU A 157 -11.84 -2.62 0.65
C LEU A 157 -12.04 -3.92 1.45
N LEU A 158 -12.22 -3.80 2.78
CA LEU A 158 -12.28 -4.95 3.68
C LEU A 158 -13.44 -5.90 3.33
N GLU A 159 -14.58 -5.36 2.91
CA GLU A 159 -15.75 -6.13 2.47
C GLU A 159 -15.50 -6.88 1.16
N ASN A 160 -14.72 -6.29 0.25
CA ASN A 160 -14.46 -6.84 -1.08
C ASN A 160 -13.24 -7.77 -1.13
N MET A 161 -12.40 -7.81 -0.09
CA MET A 161 -11.23 -8.70 0.00
C MET A 161 -11.60 -10.20 0.03
N GLY A 162 -12.87 -10.58 0.10
CA GLY A 162 -13.27 -12.00 0.07
C GLY A 162 -12.89 -12.78 1.33
N ILE A 163 -12.74 -12.07 2.46
CA ILE A 163 -12.43 -12.67 3.76
C ILE A 163 -13.63 -13.50 4.24
N THR A 164 -13.35 -14.72 4.69
CA THR A 164 -14.35 -15.64 5.25
C THR A 164 -14.00 -16.01 6.68
N VAL A 165 -14.93 -16.64 7.39
CA VAL A 165 -14.73 -17.12 8.76
C VAL A 165 -14.84 -18.63 8.77
N GLU A 166 -13.78 -19.30 9.20
CA GLU A 166 -13.70 -20.76 9.35
C GLU A 166 -13.07 -21.07 10.72
N ASP A 167 -13.68 -21.95 11.50
CA ASP A 167 -13.14 -22.44 12.78
C ASP A 167 -12.68 -21.33 13.77
N GLY A 168 -13.39 -20.20 13.78
CA GLY A 168 -13.05 -19.05 14.64
C GLY A 168 -11.84 -18.24 14.18
N GLN A 169 -11.41 -18.40 12.93
CA GLN A 169 -10.32 -17.66 12.29
C GLN A 169 -10.82 -16.86 11.08
N LEU A 170 -10.14 -15.75 10.76
CA LEU A 170 -10.31 -15.07 9.48
C LEU A 170 -9.49 -15.78 8.41
N VAL A 171 -10.15 -16.25 7.36
CA VAL A 171 -9.47 -16.82 6.18
C VAL A 171 -9.35 -15.73 5.13
N VAL A 172 -8.11 -15.27 4.93
CA VAL A 172 -7.79 -14.12 4.09
C VAL A 172 -7.10 -14.57 2.80
N PRO A 173 -7.62 -14.19 1.62
CA PRO A 173 -6.96 -14.52 0.36
C PRO A 173 -5.70 -13.67 0.16
N VAL A 174 -4.61 -14.33 -0.23
CA VAL A 174 -3.32 -13.70 -0.53
C VAL A 174 -2.70 -14.32 -1.77
N VAL A 175 -1.86 -13.57 -2.49
CA VAL A 175 -1.11 -14.13 -3.63
C VAL A 175 0.09 -14.96 -3.18
N MET A 176 0.63 -14.63 -2.00
CA MET A 176 1.88 -15.20 -1.49
C MET A 176 2.00 -15.04 0.03
N GLU A 177 2.72 -15.96 0.66
CA GLU A 177 3.19 -15.84 2.04
C GLU A 177 4.70 -15.54 2.05
N ILE A 178 5.09 -14.51 2.78
CA ILE A 178 6.46 -14.00 2.89
C ILE A 178 6.96 -14.25 4.32
N PRO A 179 8.11 -14.91 4.51
CA PRO A 179 8.72 -15.01 5.83
C PRO A 179 9.08 -13.62 6.38
N GLY A 180 8.73 -13.34 7.64
CA GLY A 180 8.96 -12.02 8.25
C GLY A 180 10.43 -11.62 8.36
N HIS A 181 11.37 -12.57 8.28
CA HIS A 181 12.81 -12.25 8.24
C HIS A 181 13.27 -11.65 6.90
N LEU A 182 12.41 -11.67 5.87
CA LEU A 182 12.66 -11.00 4.59
C LEU A 182 12.18 -9.54 4.59
N MET A 183 11.54 -9.08 5.67
CA MET A 183 11.14 -7.69 5.81
C MET A 183 12.35 -6.81 6.17
N GLY A 184 12.37 -5.56 5.71
CA GLY A 184 13.53 -4.67 5.82
C GLY A 184 13.17 -3.25 6.21
N SER A 185 13.43 -2.30 5.30
CA SER A 185 13.20 -0.87 5.51
C SER A 185 11.79 -0.60 6.05
N GLY A 186 11.67 0.29 7.03
CA GLY A 186 10.44 0.54 7.80
C GLY A 186 10.31 -0.24 9.11
N LEU A 187 11.08 -1.33 9.31
CA LEU A 187 11.08 -2.07 10.60
C LEU A 187 11.44 -1.17 11.80
N GLY A 188 10.70 -1.32 12.90
CA GLY A 188 10.91 -0.57 14.14
C GLY A 188 10.27 0.83 14.15
N PHE A 189 9.62 1.26 13.06
CA PHE A 189 8.87 2.50 13.06
C PHE A 189 7.62 2.39 13.96
N PRO A 190 7.35 3.37 14.85
CA PRO A 190 6.39 3.19 15.94
C PRO A 190 4.91 3.39 15.54
N PHE A 191 4.62 3.94 14.36
CA PHE A 191 3.27 4.34 13.97
C PHE A 191 2.86 3.77 12.61
N ILE A 192 2.27 2.57 12.62
CA ILE A 192 1.98 1.78 11.42
C ILE A 192 1.04 2.47 10.42
N GLU A 193 0.19 3.40 10.88
CA GLU A 193 -0.78 4.07 9.99
C GLU A 193 -0.10 5.03 8.99
N ALA A 194 1.10 5.52 9.27
CA ALA A 194 1.84 6.42 8.36
C ALA A 194 2.95 5.70 7.58
N LEU A 195 2.97 4.37 7.59
CA LEU A 195 4.10 3.55 7.17
C LEU A 195 3.72 2.52 6.08
N ASP A 196 4.65 2.26 5.18
CA ASP A 196 4.88 0.97 4.57
C ASP A 196 6.27 0.44 4.93
N TYR A 197 6.50 -0.84 4.68
CA TYR A 197 7.77 -1.49 4.96
C TYR A 197 8.05 -2.59 3.94
N ASP A 198 9.32 -2.84 3.70
CA ASP A 198 9.75 -3.46 2.45
C ASP A 198 9.99 -4.95 2.58
N ILE A 199 9.55 -5.71 1.57
CA ILE A 199 10.09 -7.05 1.30
C ILE A 199 11.44 -6.87 0.61
N GLN A 200 12.53 -7.30 1.23
CA GLN A 200 13.88 -7.04 0.72
C GLN A 200 14.16 -7.78 -0.60
N THR A 201 14.69 -7.07 -1.59
CA THR A 201 15.12 -7.64 -2.88
C THR A 201 16.64 -7.75 -3.03
N THR A 202 17.38 -7.59 -1.92
CA THR A 202 18.85 -7.59 -1.88
C THR A 202 19.48 -8.92 -2.29
N CYS A 203 18.81 -10.07 -2.06
CA CYS A 203 19.33 -11.40 -2.42
C CYS A 203 18.57 -11.96 -3.63
N PRO A 204 19.19 -12.02 -4.83
CA PRO A 204 18.54 -12.53 -6.03
C PRO A 204 18.08 -13.99 -5.91
N GLU A 205 18.81 -14.83 -5.19
CA GLU A 205 18.47 -16.24 -4.98
C GLU A 205 17.15 -16.39 -4.22
N ILE A 206 16.96 -15.58 -3.17
CA ILE A 206 15.70 -15.52 -2.40
C ILE A 206 14.56 -14.96 -3.25
N VAL A 207 14.83 -13.93 -4.06
CA VAL A 207 13.84 -13.37 -4.99
C VAL A 207 13.32 -14.44 -5.96
N GLU A 208 14.21 -15.31 -6.48
CA GLU A 208 13.83 -16.42 -7.35
C GLU A 208 13.13 -17.55 -6.58
N GLU A 209 13.64 -17.95 -5.41
CA GLU A 209 13.07 -19.00 -4.57
C GLU A 209 11.60 -18.73 -4.24
N TYR A 210 11.28 -17.50 -3.84
CA TYR A 210 9.92 -17.10 -3.51
C TYR A 210 9.13 -16.60 -4.73
N GLY A 211 9.76 -16.48 -5.90
CA GLY A 211 9.10 -16.00 -7.11
C GLY A 211 8.60 -14.55 -7.01
N MET A 212 9.30 -13.69 -6.27
CA MET A 212 8.88 -12.33 -5.93
C MET A 212 8.72 -11.42 -7.16
N LYS A 213 9.38 -11.75 -8.29
CA LYS A 213 9.21 -11.04 -9.57
C LYS A 213 7.79 -11.12 -10.15
N LYS A 214 6.93 -12.00 -9.60
CA LYS A 214 5.52 -12.11 -9.98
C LYS A 214 4.61 -11.16 -9.21
N LEU A 215 5.12 -10.50 -8.16
CA LEU A 215 4.34 -9.55 -7.38
C LEU A 215 3.89 -8.39 -8.27
N ARG A 216 2.68 -7.92 -7.99
CA ARG A 216 2.07 -6.76 -8.62
C ARG A 216 1.74 -5.72 -7.58
N LEU A 217 1.75 -4.47 -8.01
CA LEU A 217 1.22 -3.36 -7.23
C LEU A 217 -0.23 -3.68 -6.86
N GLY A 218 -0.58 -3.56 -5.59
CA GLY A 218 -1.89 -3.89 -5.04
C GLY A 218 -2.10 -5.36 -4.66
N ASP A 219 -1.14 -6.25 -4.92
CA ASP A 219 -1.27 -7.63 -4.46
C ASP A 219 -1.38 -7.70 -2.94
N VAL A 220 -2.23 -8.60 -2.44
CA VAL A 220 -2.36 -8.88 -1.02
C VAL A 220 -1.41 -10.01 -0.66
N VAL A 221 -0.53 -9.77 0.31
CA VAL A 221 0.43 -10.75 0.81
C VAL A 221 0.21 -11.00 2.30
N ALA A 222 0.63 -12.17 2.77
CA ALA A 222 0.75 -12.46 4.19
C ALA A 222 2.21 -12.47 4.60
N ILE A 223 2.54 -11.83 5.71
CA ILE A 223 3.87 -11.79 6.29
C ILE A 223 3.83 -12.64 7.56
N ARG A 224 4.57 -13.75 7.51
CA ARG A 224 4.64 -14.76 8.57
C ARG A 224 5.57 -14.27 9.67
N ASP A 225 5.21 -14.58 10.91
CA ASP A 225 5.97 -14.22 12.11
C ASP A 225 6.11 -12.69 12.32
N ALA A 226 5.15 -11.92 11.80
CA ALA A 226 5.06 -10.48 11.96
C ALA A 226 3.78 -10.08 12.71
N TYR A 227 3.90 -9.10 13.60
CA TYR A 227 2.81 -8.58 14.44
C TYR A 227 2.81 -7.05 14.44
N ASP A 228 2.16 -6.49 13.42
CA ASP A 228 2.27 -5.07 13.10
C ASP A 228 1.06 -4.23 13.55
N VAL A 229 0.56 -4.47 14.76
CA VAL A 229 -0.66 -3.79 15.27
C VAL A 229 -0.43 -2.29 15.55
N TYR A 230 0.77 -1.93 15.99
CA TYR A 230 1.14 -0.55 16.34
C TYR A 230 2.32 -0.03 15.52
N GLY A 231 3.33 -0.87 15.34
CA GLY A 231 4.49 -0.66 14.47
C GLY A 231 5.04 -2.03 14.07
N PRO A 232 5.91 -2.12 13.04
CA PRO A 232 6.37 -3.40 12.56
C PRO A 232 7.21 -4.14 13.59
N GLY A 233 6.90 -5.41 13.82
CA GLY A 233 7.56 -6.22 14.84
C GLY A 233 7.50 -7.71 14.55
N ARG A 234 8.53 -8.44 14.98
CA ARG A 234 8.57 -9.91 14.86
C ARG A 234 7.86 -10.56 16.04
N TYR A 235 6.96 -11.51 15.75
CA TYR A 235 6.34 -12.39 16.74
C TYR A 235 6.06 -13.74 16.10
N GLU A 236 6.67 -14.81 16.62
CA GLU A 236 6.54 -16.15 16.05
C GLU A 236 5.08 -16.63 16.02
N GLY A 237 4.64 -17.10 14.85
CA GLY A 237 3.28 -17.56 14.59
C GLY A 237 2.24 -16.45 14.36
N ALA A 238 2.59 -15.17 14.58
CA ALA A 238 1.72 -14.05 14.19
C ALA A 238 1.66 -13.91 12.68
N VAL A 239 0.60 -13.26 12.19
CA VAL A 239 0.39 -13.02 10.76
C VAL A 239 -0.05 -11.58 10.57
N THR A 240 0.70 -10.88 9.73
CA THR A 240 0.29 -9.60 9.16
C THR A 240 -0.17 -9.82 7.72
N ILE A 241 -1.26 -9.18 7.31
CA ILE A 241 -1.72 -9.07 5.92
C ILE A 241 -1.47 -7.65 5.47
N GLY A 242 -0.89 -7.48 4.28
CA GLY A 242 -0.67 -6.16 3.70
C GLY A 242 -0.85 -6.14 2.19
N THR A 243 -0.83 -4.94 1.63
CA THR A 243 -0.97 -4.68 0.20
C THR A 243 0.29 -4.03 -0.35
N VAL A 244 0.76 -4.49 -1.50
CA VAL A 244 1.95 -3.95 -2.15
C VAL A 244 1.67 -2.55 -2.71
N ILE A 245 2.48 -1.54 -2.37
CA ILE A 245 2.26 -0.15 -2.79
C ILE A 245 3.31 0.39 -3.77
N HIS A 246 4.55 -0.11 -3.72
CA HIS A 246 5.60 0.24 -4.68
C HIS A 246 6.44 -0.97 -5.12
N GLY A 247 7.26 -0.74 -6.13
CA GLY A 247 8.05 -1.74 -6.83
C GLY A 247 9.37 -2.11 -6.16
N PHE A 248 10.14 -2.94 -6.87
CA PHE A 248 11.47 -3.40 -6.49
C PHE A 248 12.44 -2.24 -6.25
N SER A 249 13.46 -2.52 -5.43
CA SER A 249 14.57 -1.61 -5.18
C SER A 249 15.91 -2.32 -5.34
N ASN A 250 16.90 -1.56 -5.77
CA ASN A 250 18.30 -1.93 -5.81
C ASN A 250 19.03 -1.55 -4.51
N PHE A 251 18.36 -0.93 -3.54
CA PHE A 251 18.98 -0.50 -2.28
C PHE A 251 19.00 -1.62 -1.25
N SER A 252 20.06 -1.67 -0.44
CA SER A 252 20.19 -2.65 0.65
C SER A 252 19.03 -2.50 1.64
N GLY A 253 18.33 -3.59 1.91
CA GLY A 253 17.21 -3.58 2.86
C GLY A 253 15.89 -3.08 2.29
N HIS A 254 15.82 -2.73 1.01
CA HIS A 254 14.61 -2.23 0.35
C HIS A 254 14.06 -3.22 -0.70
N GLY A 255 12.84 -2.97 -1.16
CA GLY A 255 12.15 -3.74 -2.20
C GLY A 255 10.67 -3.37 -2.27
N PRO A 256 9.74 -4.25 -2.69
CA PRO A 256 8.32 -3.91 -2.71
C PRO A 256 7.78 -3.54 -1.33
N GLY A 257 7.26 -2.31 -1.20
CA GLY A 257 6.69 -1.79 0.04
C GLY A 257 5.30 -2.32 0.31
N ILE A 258 5.01 -2.56 1.59
CA ILE A 258 3.76 -3.16 2.07
C ILE A 258 3.04 -2.21 3.04
N ASN A 259 1.82 -1.78 2.68
CA ASN A 259 0.92 -1.18 3.65
C ASN A 259 0.18 -2.28 4.43
N VAL A 260 0.23 -2.23 5.77
CA VAL A 260 -0.48 -3.20 6.63
C VAL A 260 -1.98 -2.95 6.60
N VAL A 261 -2.74 -4.03 6.43
CA VAL A 261 -4.21 -4.03 6.39
C VAL A 261 -4.83 -4.80 7.55
N LEU A 262 -4.28 -5.97 7.88
CA LEU A 262 -4.68 -6.76 9.06
C LEU A 262 -3.45 -7.23 9.82
N SER A 263 -3.53 -7.32 11.14
CA SER A 263 -2.50 -7.97 11.93
C SER A 263 -3.11 -8.66 13.14
N ALA A 264 -2.61 -9.85 13.47
CA ALA A 264 -3.07 -10.60 14.62
C ALA A 264 -2.00 -11.53 15.19
N LEU A 265 -2.13 -11.78 16.49
CA LEU A 265 -1.41 -12.83 17.19
C LEU A 265 -1.77 -14.23 16.66
N PRO A 266 -0.98 -15.28 17.00
CA PRO A 266 -1.18 -16.62 16.45
C PRO A 266 -2.61 -17.15 16.60
N GLY A 267 -3.05 -17.88 15.57
CA GLY A 267 -4.33 -18.59 15.60
C GLY A 267 -5.55 -17.75 15.23
N LYS A 268 -5.39 -16.50 14.79
CA LYS A 268 -6.53 -15.63 14.41
C LYS A 268 -6.71 -15.43 12.92
N ILE A 269 -5.62 -15.47 12.16
CA ILE A 269 -5.62 -15.34 10.71
C ILE A 269 -5.10 -16.63 10.09
N LYS A 270 -5.82 -17.13 9.10
CA LYS A 270 -5.42 -18.19 8.19
C LYS A 270 -5.39 -17.61 6.78
N THR A 271 -4.45 -18.07 5.98
CA THR A 271 -4.25 -17.63 4.60
C THR A 271 -4.88 -18.62 3.62
N ARG A 272 -5.32 -18.11 2.47
CA ARG A 272 -5.72 -18.91 1.31
C ARG A 272 -5.05 -18.33 0.08
N ILE A 273 -4.34 -19.15 -0.70
CA ILE A 273 -3.74 -18.67 -1.93
C ILE A 273 -4.83 -18.36 -2.98
N ASP A 274 -4.87 -17.12 -3.45
CA ASP A 274 -5.66 -16.66 -4.61
C ASP A 274 -4.73 -15.80 -5.48
N PRO A 275 -4.34 -16.26 -6.69
CA PRO A 275 -3.50 -15.48 -7.61
C PRO A 275 -4.07 -14.13 -8.02
N ASN A 276 -5.36 -13.90 -7.78
CA ASN A 276 -6.07 -12.68 -8.07
C ASN A 276 -6.46 -11.89 -6.80
N ALA A 277 -5.79 -12.13 -5.67
CA ALA A 277 -5.93 -11.30 -4.48
C ALA A 277 -5.20 -9.96 -4.67
N ASN A 278 -5.87 -8.98 -5.28
CA ASN A 278 -5.29 -7.68 -5.60
C ASN A 278 -6.33 -6.56 -5.41
N THR A 279 -5.90 -5.43 -4.82
CA THR A 279 -6.76 -4.27 -4.52
C THR A 279 -7.36 -3.65 -5.78
N ALA A 280 -6.68 -3.71 -6.93
CA ALA A 280 -7.23 -3.23 -8.19
C ALA A 280 -8.52 -3.96 -8.58
N TYR A 281 -8.64 -5.25 -8.25
CA TYR A 281 -9.86 -6.02 -8.52
C TYR A 281 -10.90 -5.80 -7.43
N PHE A 282 -10.48 -5.78 -6.16
CA PHE A 282 -11.39 -5.57 -5.03
C PHE A 282 -12.05 -4.19 -5.03
N LEU A 283 -11.37 -3.18 -5.57
CA LEU A 283 -11.87 -1.81 -5.67
C LEU A 283 -12.50 -1.50 -7.03
N GLY A 284 -12.61 -2.49 -7.93
CA GLY A 284 -13.24 -2.33 -9.24
C GLY A 284 -12.46 -1.46 -10.22
N ILE A 285 -11.16 -1.22 -9.97
CA ILE A 285 -10.27 -0.45 -10.85
C ILE A 285 -9.93 -1.27 -12.12
N LYS A 286 -9.68 -2.56 -11.95
CA LYS A 286 -9.45 -3.52 -13.03
C LYS A 286 -10.47 -4.66 -12.95
N THR A 287 -10.76 -5.27 -14.09
CA THR A 287 -11.61 -6.48 -14.14
C THR A 287 -10.80 -7.67 -13.65
N LYS A 288 -11.38 -8.48 -12.75
CA LYS A 288 -10.74 -9.73 -12.29
C LYS A 288 -10.58 -10.69 -13.49
N PRO A 289 -9.38 -11.26 -13.72
CA PRO A 289 -9.20 -12.30 -14.73
C PRO A 289 -10.13 -13.49 -14.47
N GLN A 290 -10.67 -14.08 -15.54
CA GLN A 290 -11.45 -15.33 -15.46
C GLN A 290 -10.56 -16.53 -15.14
#